data_AF-A0A367JAH1-F1
#
_entry.id   AF-A0A367JAH1-F1
#
_cell.length_a   1.000
_cell.length_b   1.000
_cell.length_c   1.000
_cell.angle_alpha   90.00
_cell.angle_beta   90.00
_cell.angle_gamma   90.00
#
_symmetry.space_group_name_H-M   'P 1'
#
loop_
_entity.id
_entity.type
_entity.pdbx_description
1 polymer ?
#
loop_
_entity_poly.entity_id
_entity_poly.type
_entity_poly.pdbx_seq_one_letter_code
_entity_poly.pdbx_strand_id
1 'polypeptide(L)'
;MSVASNLSIGKEGPSVHMACCVGNVISRCFKKFRTSKAEMREILTASSAAGVAVAFGSPIGGVLFALEEMSNAFPNRTMWKSFFCAMIATIVLQAMNPFRTGKLVMFQVSYDRDWHFFEYIFVVIIGLFGGLYGALVIKYNLLVAQFRKTTLKDFPIVEAAVLASATAFIAYPNIFLRIDMTEIMGILFRECEGPGTESYYGLCESQEAWKMVILLFIATVLRSLGTIITYGARVPCGIFVPSMAIGAMFGRMIGLLVKLWHENRPDFFLFASCRPDMPCITPGTYAFLGAAAALG
;
A
#
# COMPACT_ATOMS: atom_id res chain seq x y z
N MET A 1 -7.03 16.79 -6.80
CA MET A 1 -8.50 16.63 -6.77
C MET A 1 -8.90 15.18 -6.57
N SER A 2 -8.43 14.23 -7.40
CA SER A 2 -8.82 12.81 -7.31
C SER A 2 -8.53 12.12 -5.97
N VAL A 3 -7.44 12.52 -5.29
CA VAL A 3 -7.10 12.03 -3.95
C VAL A 3 -8.04 12.63 -2.89
N ALA A 4 -8.37 13.92 -3.02
CA ALA A 4 -9.24 14.63 -2.08
C ALA A 4 -10.71 14.16 -2.13
N SER A 5 -11.14 13.55 -3.24
CA SER A 5 -12.47 12.97 -3.38
C SER A 5 -12.63 11.59 -2.75
N ASN A 6 -11.59 11.07 -2.07
CA ASN A 6 -11.58 9.77 -1.37
C ASN A 6 -12.07 8.60 -2.24
N LEU A 7 -11.80 8.66 -3.56
CA LEU A 7 -11.95 7.49 -4.42
C LEU A 7 -10.90 6.44 -4.04
N SER A 8 -11.17 5.18 -4.39
CA SER A 8 -10.23 4.10 -4.11
C SER A 8 -8.99 4.13 -5.04
N ILE A 9 -8.21 5.20 -4.95
CA ILE A 9 -7.12 5.57 -5.85
C ILE A 9 -5.89 6.00 -5.04
N GLY A 10 -4.71 5.55 -5.45
CA GLY A 10 -3.41 5.99 -4.92
C GLY A 10 -2.78 7.12 -5.75
N LYS A 11 -1.99 7.97 -5.08
CA LYS A 11 -1.21 9.05 -5.71
C LYS A 11 0.16 8.61 -6.25
N GLU A 12 0.62 7.42 -5.85
CA GLU A 12 2.01 6.98 -6.10
C GLU A 12 2.27 6.57 -7.56
N GLY A 13 1.30 6.03 -8.28
CA GLY A 13 1.48 5.76 -9.72
C GLY A 13 1.76 7.04 -10.53
N PRO A 14 0.90 8.07 -10.41
CA PRO A 14 1.13 9.37 -11.04
C PRO A 14 2.43 10.07 -10.63
N SER A 15 2.90 9.91 -9.38
CA SER A 15 4.16 10.55 -8.94
C SER A 15 5.37 9.97 -9.66
N VAL A 16 5.41 8.66 -9.90
CA VAL A 16 6.45 8.00 -10.71
C VAL A 16 6.44 8.53 -12.14
N HIS A 17 5.26 8.68 -12.74
CA HIS A 17 5.14 9.26 -14.09
C HIS A 17 5.65 10.70 -14.14
N MET A 18 5.31 11.52 -13.13
CA MET A 18 5.84 12.89 -13.03
C MET A 18 7.36 12.93 -12.90
N ALA A 19 7.96 12.03 -12.11
CA ALA A 19 9.42 11.92 -12.01
C ALA A 19 10.05 11.59 -13.37
N CYS A 20 9.48 10.65 -14.13
CA CYS A 20 9.91 10.35 -15.49
C CYS A 20 9.76 11.54 -16.45
N CYS A 21 8.68 12.32 -16.35
CA CYS A 21 8.50 13.52 -17.15
C CYS A 21 9.59 14.56 -16.86
N VAL A 22 9.91 14.79 -15.60
CA VAL A 22 11.01 15.68 -15.18
C VAL A 22 12.35 15.17 -15.71
N GLY A 23 12.63 13.87 -15.54
CA GLY A 23 13.84 13.23 -16.10
C GLY A 23 13.95 13.37 -17.62
N ASN A 24 12.84 13.24 -18.34
CA ASN A 24 12.78 13.42 -19.79
C ASN A 24 12.98 14.88 -20.24
N VAL A 25 12.49 15.86 -19.47
CA VAL A 25 12.73 17.27 -19.79
C VAL A 25 14.18 17.63 -19.55
N ILE A 26 14.76 17.20 -18.42
CA ILE A 26 16.15 17.47 -18.08
C ILE A 26 17.11 16.79 -19.06
N SER A 27 16.82 15.55 -19.48
CA SER A 27 17.70 14.82 -20.41
C SER A 27 17.79 15.48 -21.79
N ARG A 28 16.75 16.22 -22.22
CA ARG A 28 16.76 16.97 -23.49
C ARG A 28 17.77 18.12 -23.51
N CYS A 29 18.17 18.64 -22.36
CA CYS A 29 19.21 19.66 -22.25
C CYS A 29 20.61 19.13 -22.64
N PHE A 30 20.78 17.80 -22.71
CA PHE A 30 22.05 17.16 -22.99
C PHE A 30 22.01 16.39 -24.32
N LYS A 31 22.91 16.75 -25.25
CA LYS A 31 22.97 16.15 -26.59
C LYS A 31 23.14 14.62 -26.55
N LYS A 32 23.91 14.09 -25.60
CA LYS A 32 24.16 12.64 -25.41
C LYS A 32 22.87 11.82 -25.29
N PHE A 33 21.96 12.25 -24.42
CA PHE A 33 20.71 11.54 -24.13
C PHE A 33 19.66 11.76 -25.21
N ARG A 34 19.74 12.86 -25.97
CA ARG A 34 18.87 13.11 -27.11
C ARG A 34 19.16 12.19 -28.30
N THR A 35 20.42 11.84 -28.52
CA THR A 35 20.85 11.02 -29.67
C THR A 35 20.73 9.52 -29.42
N SER A 36 20.96 9.06 -28.19
CA SER A 36 20.94 7.63 -27.85
C SER A 36 19.67 7.24 -27.09
N LYS A 37 18.83 6.40 -27.71
CA LYS A 37 17.62 5.85 -27.07
C LYS A 37 17.95 4.94 -25.88
N ALA A 38 19.08 4.25 -25.91
CA ALA A 38 19.50 3.37 -24.82
C ALA A 38 19.84 4.18 -23.55
N GLU A 39 20.61 5.25 -23.70
CA GLU A 39 20.99 6.14 -22.59
C GLU A 39 19.78 6.93 -22.07
N MET A 40 18.84 7.30 -22.95
CA MET A 40 17.56 7.87 -22.54
C MET A 40 16.77 6.91 -21.66
N ARG A 41 16.74 5.61 -22.01
CA ARG A 41 16.08 4.58 -21.21
C ARG A 41 16.72 4.47 -19.82
N GLU A 42 18.06 4.54 -19.72
CA GLU A 42 18.75 4.54 -18.41
C GLU A 42 18.32 5.70 -17.51
N ILE A 43 18.17 6.92 -18.05
CA ILE A 43 17.69 8.07 -17.28
C ILE A 43 16.25 7.88 -16.84
N LEU A 44 15.38 7.39 -17.73
CA LEU A 44 13.98 7.15 -17.40
C LEU A 44 13.85 6.10 -16.30
N THR A 45 14.63 5.01 -16.34
CA THR A 45 14.66 4.00 -15.27
C THR A 45 15.18 4.56 -13.94
N ALA A 46 16.20 5.43 -13.98
CA ALA A 46 16.69 6.09 -12.76
C ALA A 46 15.65 7.07 -12.19
N SER A 47 14.94 7.78 -13.06
CA SER A 47 13.90 8.74 -12.69
C SER A 47 12.67 8.03 -12.11
N SER A 48 12.26 6.89 -12.67
CA SER A 48 11.19 6.07 -12.10
C SER A 48 11.59 5.52 -10.73
N ALA A 49 12.81 5.00 -10.59
CA ALA A 49 13.33 4.51 -9.31
C ALA A 49 13.32 5.61 -8.23
N ALA A 50 13.74 6.83 -8.58
CA ALA A 50 13.69 7.98 -7.68
C ALA A 50 12.25 8.39 -7.34
N GLY A 51 11.32 8.36 -8.31
CA GLY A 51 9.90 8.63 -8.07
C GLY A 51 9.27 7.65 -7.07
N VAL A 52 9.55 6.35 -7.23
CA VAL A 52 9.09 5.30 -6.30
C VAL A 52 9.76 5.46 -4.93
N ALA A 53 11.07 5.75 -4.92
CA ALA A 53 11.81 5.97 -3.68
C ALA A 53 11.25 7.14 -2.86
N VAL A 54 10.88 8.24 -3.50
CA VAL A 54 10.24 9.39 -2.84
C VAL A 54 8.80 9.08 -2.42
N ALA A 55 8.06 8.31 -3.22
CA ALA A 55 6.69 7.89 -2.90
C ALA A 55 6.62 7.06 -1.61
N PHE A 56 7.55 6.13 -1.42
CA PHE A 56 7.54 5.17 -0.31
C PHE A 56 8.64 5.41 0.74
N GLY A 57 9.50 6.41 0.55
CA GLY A 57 10.62 6.69 1.45
C GLY A 57 11.68 5.59 1.49
N SER A 58 11.78 4.75 0.46
CA SER A 58 12.71 3.61 0.40
C SER A 58 13.55 3.65 -0.88
N PRO A 59 14.84 4.08 -0.81
CA PRO A 59 15.69 4.20 -1.98
C PRO A 59 16.02 2.84 -2.61
N ILE A 60 16.29 1.82 -1.78
CA ILE A 60 16.56 0.46 -2.27
C ILE A 60 15.28 -0.14 -2.88
N GLY A 61 14.14 0.01 -2.21
CA GLY A 61 12.86 -0.48 -2.72
C GLY A 61 12.48 0.13 -4.07
N GLY A 62 12.74 1.43 -4.26
CA GLY A 62 12.49 2.10 -5.55
C GLY A 62 13.36 1.56 -6.70
N VAL A 63 14.62 1.22 -6.42
CA VAL A 63 15.52 0.63 -7.43
C VAL A 63 15.15 -0.82 -7.74
N LEU A 64 14.81 -1.61 -6.72
CA LEU A 64 14.34 -2.99 -6.91
C LEU A 64 13.03 -3.02 -7.71
N PHE A 65 12.09 -2.12 -7.41
CA PHE A 65 10.88 -1.98 -8.20
C PHE A 65 11.17 -1.62 -9.67
N ALA A 66 12.12 -0.70 -9.91
CA ALA A 66 12.52 -0.35 -11.28
C ALA A 66 13.26 -1.49 -12.01
N LEU A 67 13.96 -2.36 -11.26
CA LEU A 67 14.58 -3.58 -11.77
C LEU A 67 13.53 -4.61 -12.17
N GLU A 68 12.53 -4.84 -11.32
CA GLU A 68 11.46 -5.82 -11.54
C GLU A 68 10.50 -5.41 -12.66
N GLU A 69 10.06 -4.14 -12.68
CA GLU A 69 8.92 -3.71 -13.52
C GLU A 69 9.30 -2.92 -14.78
N MET A 70 10.48 -2.27 -14.85
CA MET A 70 10.79 -1.32 -15.94
C MET A 70 11.80 -1.83 -16.98
N SER A 71 12.66 -2.81 -16.65
CA SER A 71 13.66 -3.29 -17.62
C SER A 71 14.14 -4.72 -17.39
N ASN A 72 13.94 -5.57 -18.40
CA ASN A 72 14.48 -6.94 -18.45
C ASN A 72 16.02 -7.00 -18.42
N ALA A 73 16.71 -5.91 -18.76
CA ALA A 73 18.16 -5.81 -18.72
C ALA A 73 18.56 -4.54 -17.95
N PHE A 74 19.24 -4.72 -16.83
CA PHE A 74 19.67 -3.63 -15.96
C PHE A 74 21.17 -3.75 -15.69
N PRO A 75 22.03 -3.05 -16.45
CA PRO A 75 23.46 -3.15 -16.25
C PRO A 75 23.85 -2.58 -14.88
N ASN A 76 24.83 -3.20 -14.21
CA ASN A 76 25.26 -2.81 -12.86
C ASN A 76 25.59 -1.32 -12.74
N ARG A 77 26.12 -0.71 -13.81
CA ARG A 77 26.40 0.74 -13.83
C ARG A 77 25.13 1.58 -13.67
N THR A 78 24.02 1.19 -14.30
CA THR A 78 22.73 1.88 -14.19
C THR A 78 22.09 1.62 -12.83
N MET A 79 22.33 0.46 -12.22
CA MET A 79 21.91 0.13 -10.84
C MET A 79 22.47 1.12 -9.85
N TRP A 80 23.79 1.32 -9.88
CA TRP A 80 24.46 2.30 -9.02
C TRP A 80 23.99 3.73 -9.27
N LYS A 81 23.84 4.16 -10.54
CA LYS A 81 23.31 5.50 -10.86
C LYS A 81 21.88 5.70 -10.32
N SER A 82 21.02 4.70 -10.47
CA SER A 82 19.62 4.75 -10.03
C SER A 82 19.53 4.78 -8.51
N PHE A 83 20.36 3.98 -7.84
CA PHE A 83 20.48 3.97 -6.38
C PHE A 83 20.95 5.32 -5.84
N PHE A 84 21.99 5.90 -6.42
CA PHE A 84 22.47 7.22 -6.01
C PHE A 84 21.41 8.31 -6.21
N CYS A 85 20.69 8.28 -7.34
CA CYS A 85 19.59 9.20 -7.62
C CYS A 85 18.44 9.05 -6.61
N ALA A 86 18.01 7.82 -6.35
CA ALA A 86 16.97 7.51 -5.37
C ALA A 86 17.37 7.94 -3.95
N MET A 87 18.61 7.68 -3.55
CA MET A 87 19.15 8.08 -2.25
C MET A 87 19.10 9.61 -2.07
N ILE A 88 19.61 10.38 -3.04
CA ILE A 88 19.54 11.85 -2.99
C ILE A 88 18.09 12.31 -2.88
N ALA A 89 17.19 11.74 -3.69
CA ALA A 89 15.77 12.12 -3.67
C ALA A 89 15.13 11.87 -2.29
N THR A 90 15.45 10.74 -1.64
CA THR A 90 14.97 10.44 -0.27
C THR A 90 15.61 11.32 0.80
N ILE A 91 16.88 11.69 0.68
CA ILE A 91 17.55 12.62 1.60
C ILE A 91 16.91 14.01 1.50
N VAL A 92 16.62 14.47 0.28
CA VAL A 92 15.93 15.75 0.06
C VAL A 92 14.52 15.71 0.66
N LEU A 93 13.78 14.60 0.48
CA LEU A 93 12.48 14.42 1.11
C LEU A 93 12.56 14.50 2.64
N GLN A 94 13.55 13.84 3.25
CA GLN A 94 13.78 13.86 4.70
C GLN A 94 14.14 15.28 5.18
N ALA A 95 14.99 15.99 4.43
CA ALA A 95 15.40 17.36 4.76
C ALA A 95 14.23 18.36 4.67
N MET A 96 13.33 18.18 3.70
CA MET A 96 12.11 18.98 3.58
C MET A 96 11.10 18.70 4.70
N ASN A 97 11.12 17.49 5.27
CA ASN A 97 10.23 17.03 6.35
C ASN A 97 8.77 17.49 6.16
N PRO A 98 8.10 17.08 5.05
CA PRO A 98 6.79 17.64 4.67
C PRO A 98 5.71 17.40 5.72
N PHE A 99 5.85 16.33 6.50
CA PHE A 99 4.91 15.95 7.55
C PHE A 99 5.23 16.58 8.91
N ARG A 100 6.39 17.23 9.06
CA ARG A 100 6.90 17.78 10.33
C ARG A 100 7.00 16.77 11.48
N THR A 101 6.91 15.48 11.17
CA THR A 101 6.99 14.38 12.13
C THR A 101 8.39 13.76 12.20
N GLY A 102 9.29 14.12 11.26
CA GLY A 102 10.61 13.49 11.14
C GLY A 102 10.58 12.10 10.51
N LYS A 103 9.40 11.59 10.14
CA LYS A 103 9.22 10.31 9.42
C LYS A 103 9.28 10.54 7.92
N LEU A 104 9.88 9.59 7.20
CA LEU A 104 9.97 9.60 5.73
C LEU A 104 8.59 9.39 5.09
N VAL A 105 7.79 8.51 5.69
CA VAL A 105 6.41 8.20 5.26
C VAL A 105 5.48 8.08 6.46
N MET A 106 4.20 8.40 6.25
CA MET A 106 3.18 8.42 7.32
C MET A 106 2.94 7.05 7.98
N PHE A 107 3.22 5.96 7.27
CA PHE A 107 3.04 4.59 7.76
C PHE A 107 4.33 3.94 8.27
N GLN A 108 5.38 4.72 8.55
CA GLN A 108 6.63 4.18 9.12
C GLN A 108 6.41 3.70 10.57
N VAL A 109 6.66 2.41 10.78
CA VAL A 109 6.57 1.68 12.06
C VAL A 109 7.84 0.87 12.31
N SER A 110 8.18 0.68 13.58
CA SER A 110 9.28 -0.19 14.03
C SER A 110 8.69 -1.25 14.96
N TYR A 111 9.11 -2.50 14.78
CA TYR A 111 8.73 -3.62 15.62
C TYR A 111 10.02 -4.20 16.23
N ASP A 112 10.10 -4.28 17.55
CA ASP A 112 11.30 -4.75 18.27
C ASP A 112 11.10 -6.16 18.87
N ARG A 113 10.18 -6.95 18.29
CA ARG A 113 9.77 -8.27 18.82
C ARG A 113 10.14 -9.41 17.88
N ASP A 114 10.53 -10.53 18.49
CA ASP A 114 10.83 -11.77 17.77
C ASP A 114 9.56 -12.50 17.32
N TRP A 115 9.68 -13.21 16.20
CA TRP A 115 8.59 -14.00 15.62
C TRP A 115 8.52 -15.39 16.24
N HIS A 116 7.30 -15.86 16.52
CA HIS A 116 7.08 -17.24 16.96
C HIS A 116 6.84 -18.17 15.77
N PHE A 117 7.22 -19.44 15.90
CA PHE A 117 7.09 -20.42 14.81
C PHE A 117 5.63 -20.64 14.36
N PHE A 118 4.66 -20.54 15.28
CA PHE A 118 3.24 -20.72 14.94
C PHE A 118 2.70 -19.60 14.03
N GLU A 119 3.31 -18.41 14.04
CA GLU A 119 2.85 -17.26 13.25
C GLU A 119 2.98 -17.53 11.74
N TYR A 120 3.97 -18.34 11.33
CA TYR A 120 4.17 -18.73 9.93
C TYR A 120 2.93 -19.34 9.27
N ILE A 121 2.12 -20.10 10.02
CA ILE A 121 0.88 -20.69 9.50
C ILE A 121 -0.07 -19.58 9.02
N PHE A 122 -0.18 -18.51 9.79
CA PHE A 122 -1.02 -17.37 9.44
C PHE A 122 -0.40 -16.50 8.35
N VAL A 123 0.93 -16.39 8.28
CA VAL A 123 1.63 -15.75 7.16
C VAL A 123 1.31 -16.44 5.84
N VAL A 124 1.27 -17.77 5.82
CA VAL A 124 0.88 -18.54 4.62
C VAL A 124 -0.56 -18.27 4.22
N ILE A 125 -1.50 -18.18 5.19
CA ILE A 125 -2.90 -17.84 4.92
C ILE A 125 -3.03 -16.44 4.32
N ILE A 126 -2.29 -15.47 4.87
CA ILE A 126 -2.24 -14.10 4.35
C ILE A 126 -1.67 -14.07 2.92
N GLY A 127 -0.60 -14.83 2.67
CA GLY A 127 0.00 -14.96 1.34
C GLY A 127 -0.95 -15.57 0.30
N LEU A 128 -1.67 -16.64 0.69
CA LEU A 128 -2.69 -17.26 -0.18
C LEU A 128 -3.82 -16.29 -0.51
N PHE A 129 -4.28 -15.52 0.47
CA PHE A 129 -5.27 -14.47 0.25
C PHE A 129 -4.75 -13.40 -0.71
N GLY A 130 -3.51 -12.92 -0.53
CA GLY A 130 -2.88 -11.93 -1.41
C GLY A 130 -2.86 -12.37 -2.88
N GLY A 131 -2.39 -13.59 -3.14
CA GLY A 131 -2.36 -14.14 -4.50
C GLY A 131 -3.75 -14.36 -5.11
N LEU A 132 -4.71 -14.88 -4.35
CA LEU A 132 -6.10 -15.05 -4.81
C LEU A 132 -6.77 -13.69 -5.08
N TYR A 133 -6.59 -12.73 -4.17
CA TYR A 133 -7.07 -11.36 -4.32
C TYR A 133 -6.51 -10.71 -5.58
N GLY A 134 -5.20 -10.80 -5.82
CA GLY A 134 -4.54 -10.26 -7.01
C GLY A 134 -5.13 -10.85 -8.30
N ALA A 135 -5.28 -12.18 -8.36
CA ALA A 135 -5.88 -12.86 -9.51
C ALA A 135 -7.33 -12.41 -9.78
N LEU A 136 -8.15 -12.25 -8.72
CA LEU A 136 -9.52 -11.78 -8.83
C LEU A 136 -9.58 -10.32 -9.29
N VAL A 137 -8.78 -9.43 -8.72
CA VAL A 137 -8.73 -8.02 -9.09
C VAL A 137 -8.34 -7.85 -10.54
N ILE A 138 -7.31 -8.56 -11.02
CA ILE A 138 -6.89 -8.50 -12.42
C ILE A 138 -8.03 -8.97 -13.34
N LYS A 139 -8.63 -10.14 -13.06
CA LYS A 139 -9.69 -10.70 -13.90
C LYS A 139 -10.91 -9.78 -13.98
N TYR A 140 -11.41 -9.30 -12.85
CA TYR A 140 -12.59 -8.43 -12.85
C TYR A 140 -12.30 -7.02 -13.36
N ASN A 141 -11.10 -6.49 -13.10
CA ASN A 141 -10.74 -5.19 -13.65
C ASN A 141 -10.68 -5.21 -15.19
N LEU A 142 -10.15 -6.29 -15.79
CA LEU A 142 -10.16 -6.46 -17.24
C LEU A 142 -11.58 -6.49 -17.81
N LEU A 143 -12.53 -7.15 -17.13
CA LEU A 143 -13.95 -7.16 -17.53
C LEU A 143 -14.57 -5.76 -17.45
N VAL A 144 -14.32 -5.03 -16.36
CA VAL A 144 -14.78 -3.63 -16.22
C VAL A 144 -14.16 -2.74 -17.28
N ALA A 145 -12.87 -2.92 -17.58
CA ALA A 145 -12.18 -2.14 -18.61
C ALA A 145 -12.73 -2.41 -20.02
N GLN A 146 -13.11 -3.66 -20.33
CA GLN A 146 -13.79 -4.01 -21.58
C GLN A 146 -15.17 -3.36 -21.66
N PHE A 147 -15.98 -3.45 -20.59
CA PHE A 147 -17.29 -2.81 -20.51
C PHE A 147 -17.21 -1.29 -20.66
N ARG A 148 -16.21 -0.65 -20.03
CA ARG A 148 -15.98 0.80 -20.11
C ARG A 148 -15.61 1.24 -21.54
N LYS A 149 -14.87 0.41 -22.28
CA LYS A 149 -14.52 0.68 -23.69
C LYS A 149 -15.74 0.62 -24.62
N THR A 150 -16.71 -0.25 -24.36
CA THR A 150 -17.90 -0.40 -25.21
C THR A 150 -19.01 0.57 -24.85
N THR A 151 -19.32 0.74 -23.56
CA THR A 151 -20.56 1.38 -23.10
C THR A 151 -20.35 2.82 -22.60
N LEU A 152 -19.20 3.09 -21.96
CA LEU A 152 -18.96 4.34 -21.21
C LEU A 152 -17.94 5.26 -21.89
N LYS A 153 -17.71 5.09 -23.19
CA LYS A 153 -16.67 5.84 -23.93
C LYS A 153 -16.93 7.35 -23.94
N ASP A 154 -18.19 7.77 -24.01
CA ASP A 154 -18.55 9.16 -24.29
C ASP A 154 -18.83 9.99 -23.03
N PHE A 155 -18.98 9.36 -21.86
CA PHE A 155 -19.35 10.02 -20.60
C PHE A 155 -18.32 9.87 -19.45
N PRO A 156 -17.04 10.23 -19.65
CA PRO A 156 -15.99 9.97 -18.65
C PRO A 156 -16.11 10.82 -17.38
N ILE A 157 -16.63 12.05 -17.48
CA ILE A 157 -16.77 12.96 -16.33
C ILE A 157 -17.95 12.51 -15.45
N VAL A 158 -19.08 12.15 -16.07
CA VAL A 158 -20.27 11.67 -15.37
C VAL A 158 -19.96 10.36 -14.66
N GLU A 159 -19.22 9.45 -15.31
CA GLU A 159 -18.75 8.22 -14.67
C GLU A 159 -17.94 8.51 -13.40
N ALA A 160 -16.94 9.38 -13.47
CA ALA A 160 -16.10 9.70 -12.31
C ALA A 160 -16.91 10.33 -11.17
N ALA A 161 -17.88 11.21 -11.49
CA ALA A 161 -18.76 11.83 -10.50
C ALA A 161 -19.69 10.80 -9.84
N VAL A 162 -20.28 9.89 -10.61
CA VAL A 162 -21.13 8.81 -10.10
C VAL A 162 -20.31 7.88 -9.20
N LEU A 163 -19.12 7.46 -9.63
CA LEU A 163 -18.24 6.61 -8.83
C LEU A 163 -17.82 7.28 -7.51
N ALA A 164 -17.50 8.59 -7.53
CA ALA A 164 -17.21 9.34 -6.32
C ALA A 164 -18.39 9.36 -5.36
N SER A 165 -19.59 9.68 -5.86
CA SER A 165 -20.81 9.75 -5.05
C SER A 165 -21.20 8.38 -4.47
N ALA A 166 -21.12 7.32 -5.26
CA ALA A 166 -21.41 5.96 -4.82
C ALA A 166 -20.39 5.48 -3.80
N THR A 167 -19.10 5.76 -4.03
CA THR A 167 -18.03 5.42 -3.07
C THR A 167 -18.25 6.15 -1.75
N ALA A 168 -18.58 7.45 -1.78
CA ALA A 168 -18.87 8.21 -0.58
C ALA A 168 -20.06 7.64 0.20
N PHE A 169 -21.16 7.30 -0.49
CA PHE A 169 -22.35 6.72 0.15
C PHE A 169 -22.07 5.34 0.78
N ILE A 170 -21.32 4.47 0.09
CA ILE A 170 -20.98 3.12 0.54
C ILE A 170 -19.91 3.14 1.63
N ALA A 171 -18.95 4.07 1.55
CA ALA A 171 -17.84 4.18 2.49
C ALA A 171 -18.24 4.90 3.79
N TYR A 172 -19.21 5.81 3.76
CA TYR A 172 -19.60 6.63 4.92
C TYR A 172 -19.96 5.81 6.18
N PRO A 173 -20.70 4.69 6.09
CA PRO A 173 -21.03 3.88 7.26
C PRO A 173 -19.83 3.16 7.88
N ASN A 174 -18.77 2.89 7.10
CA ASN A 174 -17.61 2.14 7.58
C ASN A 174 -16.46 3.10 7.93
N ILE A 175 -16.11 3.14 9.21
CA ILE A 175 -15.10 4.06 9.73
C ILE A 175 -13.73 3.92 9.05
N PHE A 176 -13.37 2.69 8.65
CA PHE A 176 -12.10 2.40 7.97
C PHE A 176 -12.08 2.84 6.50
N LEU A 177 -13.24 2.95 5.85
CA LEU A 177 -13.33 3.43 4.47
C LEU A 177 -13.41 4.95 4.39
N ARG A 178 -13.89 5.59 5.46
CA ARG A 178 -14.04 7.04 5.55
C ARG A 178 -12.71 7.80 5.63
N ILE A 179 -11.67 7.20 6.21
CA ILE A 179 -10.36 7.82 6.45
C ILE A 179 -9.46 7.67 5.22
N ASP A 180 -8.53 8.62 5.04
CA ASP A 180 -7.53 8.59 3.97
C ASP A 180 -6.67 7.32 4.01
N MET A 181 -6.36 6.77 2.83
CA MET A 181 -5.65 5.49 2.68
C MET A 181 -4.30 5.44 3.41
N THR A 182 -3.54 6.53 3.35
CA THR A 182 -2.19 6.60 3.93
C THR A 182 -2.24 6.69 5.44
N GLU A 183 -3.27 7.36 5.97
CA GLU A 183 -3.48 7.48 7.41
C GLU A 183 -3.96 6.14 7.99
N ILE A 184 -4.94 5.49 7.34
CA ILE A 184 -5.41 4.18 7.78
C ILE A 184 -4.30 3.13 7.78
N MET A 185 -3.41 3.10 6.78
CA MET A 185 -2.26 2.20 6.82
C MET A 185 -1.36 2.46 8.04
N GLY A 186 -1.10 3.73 8.36
CA GLY A 186 -0.35 4.09 9.56
C GLY A 186 -1.03 3.66 10.86
N ILE A 187 -2.37 3.66 10.91
CA ILE A 187 -3.15 3.18 12.06
C ILE A 187 -3.12 1.65 12.14
N LEU A 188 -3.27 0.94 11.02
CA LEU A 188 -3.30 -0.53 10.98
C LEU A 188 -1.96 -1.17 11.34
N PHE A 189 -0.86 -0.50 11.01
CA PHE A 189 0.49 -0.97 11.34
C PHE A 189 0.91 -0.63 12.78
N ARG A 190 0.16 0.19 13.53
CA ARG A 190 0.54 0.47 14.91
C ARG A 190 0.33 -0.73 15.81
N GLU A 191 1.27 -0.91 16.73
CA GLU A 191 1.09 -1.82 17.86
C GLU A 191 0.00 -1.29 18.79
N CYS A 192 -0.74 -2.22 19.42
CA CYS A 192 -1.76 -1.86 20.39
C CYS A 192 -1.20 -1.58 21.80
N GLU A 193 0.09 -1.84 22.03
CA GLU A 193 0.72 -1.77 23.35
C GLU A 193 2.01 -0.95 23.23
N GLY A 194 2.10 0.18 23.95
CA GLY A 194 3.24 1.08 23.92
C GLY A 194 2.92 2.52 24.35
N PRO A 195 3.93 3.35 24.65
CA PRO A 195 3.72 4.76 25.03
C PRO A 195 3.17 5.58 23.86
N GLY A 196 2.04 6.26 24.06
CA GLY A 196 1.34 7.05 23.02
C GLY A 196 0.18 6.32 22.31
N THR A 197 -0.31 5.23 22.90
CA THR A 197 -1.48 4.46 22.44
C THR A 197 -2.79 5.17 22.77
N GLU A 198 -3.11 6.24 22.06
CA GLU A 198 -4.51 6.65 21.96
C GLU A 198 -5.28 5.55 21.22
N SER A 199 -6.31 4.99 21.86
CA SER A 199 -7.18 3.98 21.29
C SER A 199 -7.89 4.54 20.06
N TYR A 200 -7.28 4.33 18.89
CA TYR A 200 -7.81 4.84 17.63
C TYR A 200 -9.09 4.06 17.29
N TYR A 201 -10.24 4.70 17.54
CA TYR A 201 -11.58 4.15 17.35
C TYR A 201 -11.82 2.77 17.99
N GLY A 202 -11.17 2.46 19.12
CA GLY A 202 -11.34 1.16 19.80
C GLY A 202 -10.68 -0.04 19.11
N LEU A 203 -9.78 0.17 18.13
CA LEU A 203 -9.11 -0.90 17.38
C LEU A 203 -8.30 -1.87 18.26
N CYS A 204 -7.91 -1.42 19.45
CA CYS A 204 -7.08 -2.13 20.41
C CYS A 204 -7.83 -2.57 21.67
N GLU A 205 -9.14 -2.33 21.73
CA GLU A 205 -9.97 -2.67 22.88
C GLU A 205 -10.56 -4.08 22.71
N SER A 206 -10.21 -5.01 23.61
CA SER A 206 -10.59 -6.42 23.49
C SER A 206 -12.12 -6.65 23.57
N GLN A 207 -12.86 -5.77 24.26
CA GLN A 207 -14.32 -5.86 24.38
C GLN A 207 -15.05 -5.70 23.03
N GLU A 208 -14.54 -4.83 22.15
CA GLU A 208 -15.14 -4.52 20.85
C GLU A 208 -14.40 -5.23 19.69
N ALA A 209 -13.44 -6.11 19.99
CA ALA A 209 -12.58 -6.72 18.98
C ALA A 209 -13.36 -7.51 17.91
N TRP A 210 -14.43 -8.21 18.30
CA TRP A 210 -15.32 -8.90 17.34
C TRP A 210 -16.01 -7.94 16.35
N LYS A 211 -16.46 -6.79 16.85
CA LYS A 211 -17.04 -5.74 16.00
C LYS A 211 -15.98 -5.17 15.05
N MET A 212 -14.75 -4.98 15.52
CA MET A 212 -13.63 -4.53 14.68
C MET A 212 -13.29 -5.54 13.58
N VAL A 213 -13.28 -6.84 13.90
CA VAL A 213 -13.09 -7.92 12.91
C VAL A 213 -14.16 -7.85 11.81
N ILE A 214 -15.44 -7.70 12.18
CA ILE A 214 -16.55 -7.59 11.22
C ILE A 214 -16.42 -6.32 10.37
N LEU A 215 -16.09 -5.18 11.00
CA LEU A 215 -15.91 -3.92 10.28
C LEU A 215 -14.73 -3.96 9.30
N LEU A 216 -13.61 -4.59 9.68
CA LEU A 216 -12.44 -4.80 8.82
C LEU A 216 -12.76 -5.77 7.67
N PHE A 217 -13.54 -6.82 7.93
CA PHE A 217 -13.99 -7.74 6.88
C PHE A 217 -14.84 -7.00 5.84
N ILE A 218 -15.86 -6.26 6.29
CA ILE A 218 -16.71 -5.44 5.42
C ILE A 218 -15.86 -4.41 4.67
N ALA A 219 -14.91 -3.75 5.34
CA ALA A 219 -14.03 -2.77 4.71
C ALA A 219 -13.15 -3.40 3.62
N THR A 220 -12.62 -4.59 3.86
CA THR A 220 -11.80 -5.36 2.89
C THR A 220 -12.62 -5.69 1.64
N VAL A 221 -13.86 -6.17 1.81
CA VAL A 221 -14.76 -6.50 0.69
C VAL A 221 -15.18 -5.24 -0.08
N LEU A 222 -15.66 -4.21 0.61
CA LEU A 222 -16.11 -2.99 -0.06
C LEU A 222 -14.97 -2.26 -0.78
N ARG A 223 -13.77 -2.22 -0.18
CA ARG A 223 -12.62 -1.56 -0.82
C ARG A 223 -12.07 -2.37 -1.99
N SER A 224 -12.09 -3.70 -1.94
CA SER A 224 -11.70 -4.53 -3.09
C SER A 224 -12.63 -4.30 -4.28
N LEU A 225 -13.95 -4.32 -4.07
CA LEU A 225 -14.93 -3.98 -5.10
C LEU A 225 -14.76 -2.54 -5.62
N GLY A 226 -14.60 -1.58 -4.71
CA GLY A 226 -14.37 -0.18 -5.05
C GLY A 226 -13.12 0.00 -5.90
N THR A 227 -12.02 -0.69 -5.57
CA THR A 227 -10.76 -0.64 -6.32
C THR A 227 -10.92 -1.24 -7.71
N ILE A 228 -11.60 -2.39 -7.85
CA ILE A 228 -11.85 -3.03 -9.15
C ILE A 228 -12.62 -2.11 -10.10
N ILE A 229 -13.66 -1.44 -9.61
CA ILE A 229 -14.54 -0.58 -10.41
C ILE A 229 -13.85 0.76 -10.72
N THR A 230 -13.21 1.35 -9.72
CA THR A 230 -12.60 2.68 -9.83
C THR A 230 -11.32 2.66 -10.64
N TYR A 231 -10.57 1.56 -10.60
CA TYR A 231 -9.35 1.42 -11.38
C TYR A 231 -9.67 1.38 -12.88
N GLY A 232 -8.99 2.25 -13.63
CA GLY A 232 -9.23 2.46 -15.07
C GLY A 232 -10.27 3.51 -15.41
N ALA A 233 -10.85 4.22 -14.43
CA ALA A 233 -11.63 5.43 -14.71
C ALA A 233 -10.71 6.47 -15.38
N ARG A 234 -11.27 7.44 -16.12
CA ARG A 234 -10.48 8.47 -16.84
C ARG A 234 -9.92 9.56 -15.91
N VAL A 235 -9.23 9.13 -14.86
CA VAL A 235 -8.66 9.95 -13.80
C VAL A 235 -7.25 9.43 -13.52
N PRO A 236 -6.24 10.30 -13.35
CA PRO A 236 -4.89 9.84 -12.98
C PRO A 236 -4.95 9.10 -11.65
N CYS A 237 -4.64 7.82 -11.68
CA CYS A 237 -4.79 6.92 -10.54
C CYS A 237 -3.63 5.93 -10.44
N GLY A 238 -3.32 5.51 -9.22
CA GLY A 238 -2.44 4.38 -8.92
C GLY A 238 -3.17 3.32 -8.11
N ILE A 239 -2.79 2.05 -8.27
CA ILE A 239 -3.43 0.91 -7.58
C ILE A 239 -2.64 0.42 -6.34
N PHE A 240 -1.39 0.87 -6.18
CA PHE A 240 -0.49 0.45 -5.11
C PHE A 240 -1.08 0.63 -3.71
N VAL A 241 -1.43 1.88 -3.35
CA VAL A 241 -1.92 2.21 -2.01
C VAL A 241 -3.28 1.54 -1.68
N PRO A 242 -4.28 1.53 -2.57
CA PRO A 242 -5.51 0.77 -2.34
C PRO A 242 -5.28 -0.72 -2.07
N SER A 243 -4.40 -1.37 -2.83
CA SER A 243 -4.11 -2.81 -2.68
C SER A 243 -3.38 -3.10 -1.37
N MET A 244 -2.38 -2.28 -1.02
CA MET A 244 -1.73 -2.36 0.29
C MET A 244 -2.71 -2.17 1.44
N ALA A 245 -3.65 -1.21 1.33
CA ALA A 245 -4.66 -0.98 2.37
C ALA A 245 -5.62 -2.18 2.52
N ILE A 246 -6.03 -2.81 1.42
CA ILE A 246 -6.87 -4.02 1.44
C ILE A 246 -6.15 -5.18 2.12
N GLY A 247 -4.90 -5.41 1.74
CA GLY A 247 -4.05 -6.40 2.39
C GLY A 247 -3.83 -6.11 3.87
N ALA A 248 -3.59 -4.84 4.23
CA ALA A 248 -3.43 -4.42 5.61
C ALA A 248 -4.69 -4.69 6.44
N MET A 249 -5.88 -4.40 5.91
CA MET A 249 -7.15 -4.64 6.62
C MET A 249 -7.37 -6.13 6.86
N PHE A 250 -7.10 -6.97 5.86
CA PHE A 250 -7.21 -8.42 5.99
C PHE A 250 -6.17 -9.00 6.96
N GLY A 251 -4.91 -8.55 6.86
CA GLY A 251 -3.85 -8.94 7.78
C GLY A 251 -4.15 -8.53 9.22
N ARG A 252 -4.61 -7.28 9.44
CA ARG A 252 -5.04 -6.81 10.76
C ARG A 252 -6.19 -7.62 11.32
N MET A 253 -7.16 -7.99 10.48
CA MET A 253 -8.28 -8.85 10.85
C MET A 253 -7.80 -10.22 11.35
N ILE A 254 -6.88 -10.87 10.63
CA ILE A 254 -6.26 -12.13 11.09
C ILE A 254 -5.51 -11.92 12.40
N GLY A 255 -4.67 -10.87 12.51
CA GLY A 255 -3.93 -10.58 13.73
C GLY A 255 -4.84 -10.41 14.95
N LEU A 256 -6.00 -9.75 14.79
CA LEU A 256 -7.01 -9.62 15.84
C LEU A 256 -7.68 -10.96 16.18
N LEU A 257 -7.99 -11.80 15.19
CA LEU A 257 -8.54 -13.13 15.42
C LEU A 257 -7.57 -14.04 16.20
N VAL A 258 -6.28 -14.01 15.86
CA VAL A 258 -5.26 -14.78 16.58
C VAL A 258 -5.10 -14.24 18.01
N LYS A 259 -5.11 -12.91 18.20
CA LYS A 259 -5.10 -12.29 19.53
C LYS A 259 -6.30 -12.73 20.38
N LEU A 260 -7.51 -12.68 19.81
CA LEU A 260 -8.73 -13.15 20.48
C LEU A 260 -8.71 -14.64 20.80
N TRP A 261 -8.10 -15.46 19.93
CA TRP A 261 -7.97 -16.88 20.18
C TRP A 261 -7.02 -17.14 21.36
N HIS A 262 -5.90 -16.42 21.42
CA HIS A 262 -4.97 -16.49 22.54
C HIS A 262 -5.60 -16.05 23.86
N GLU A 263 -6.34 -14.94 23.88
CA GLU A 263 -7.03 -14.44 25.10
C GLU A 263 -8.07 -15.43 25.63
N ASN A 264 -8.79 -16.14 24.75
CA ASN A 264 -9.81 -17.12 25.15
C ASN A 264 -9.24 -18.50 25.53
N ARG A 265 -8.08 -18.88 25.00
CA ARG A 265 -7.46 -20.20 25.18
C ARG A 265 -5.93 -20.07 25.31
N PRO A 266 -5.43 -19.50 26.42
CA PRO A 266 -3.99 -19.27 26.60
C PRO A 266 -3.19 -20.58 26.70
N ASP A 267 -3.78 -21.65 27.26
CA ASP A 267 -3.13 -22.95 27.47
C ASP A 267 -3.06 -23.84 26.21
N PHE A 268 -3.48 -23.32 25.05
CA PHE A 268 -3.45 -24.09 23.81
C PHE A 268 -2.00 -24.32 23.35
N PHE A 269 -1.71 -25.52 22.83
CA PHE A 269 -0.34 -25.95 22.52
C PHE A 269 0.44 -25.00 21.58
N LEU A 270 -0.26 -24.26 20.70
CA LEU A 270 0.37 -23.28 19.80
C LEU A 270 0.95 -22.07 20.54
N PHE A 271 0.38 -21.71 21.69
CA PHE A 271 0.76 -20.53 22.48
C PHE A 271 1.71 -20.87 23.64
N ALA A 272 2.13 -22.13 23.78
CA ALA A 272 3.03 -22.56 24.84
C ALA A 272 4.43 -21.90 24.77
N SER A 273 4.81 -21.35 23.60
CA SER A 273 6.07 -20.62 23.40
C SER A 273 5.99 -19.13 23.77
N CYS A 274 4.80 -18.62 24.10
CA CYS A 274 4.60 -17.23 24.50
C CYS A 274 5.18 -16.98 25.91
N ARG A 275 5.99 -15.92 26.07
CA ARG A 275 6.46 -15.49 27.39
C ARG A 275 5.37 -14.69 28.11
N PRO A 276 5.19 -14.83 29.44
CA PRO A 276 4.15 -14.12 30.18
C PRO A 276 4.41 -12.60 30.30
N ASP A 277 5.68 -12.17 30.21
CA ASP A 277 6.07 -10.78 30.42
C ASP A 277 5.93 -9.88 29.17
N MET A 278 5.67 -10.48 28.00
CA MET A 278 5.58 -9.77 26.73
C MET A 278 4.32 -10.21 25.96
N PRO A 279 3.61 -9.30 25.29
CA PRO A 279 2.52 -9.67 24.40
C PRO A 279 2.99 -10.61 23.29
N CYS A 280 2.35 -11.77 23.21
CA CYS A 280 2.77 -12.82 22.29
C CYS A 280 2.47 -12.48 20.82
N ILE A 281 1.36 -11.78 20.55
CA ILE A 281 0.88 -11.52 19.19
C ILE A 281 0.81 -10.02 18.97
N THR A 282 1.38 -9.57 17.85
CA THR A 282 1.37 -8.16 17.45
C THR A 282 0.54 -7.97 16.18
N PRO A 283 -0.76 -7.61 16.26
CA PRO A 283 -1.63 -7.53 15.08
C PRO A 283 -1.15 -6.58 13.98
N GLY A 284 -0.28 -5.61 14.31
CA GLY A 284 0.35 -4.71 13.35
C GLY A 284 1.26 -5.42 12.36
N THR A 285 2.01 -6.43 12.81
CA THR A 285 2.93 -7.18 11.94
C THR A 285 2.16 -7.97 10.89
N TYR A 286 1.03 -8.55 11.26
CA TYR A 286 0.11 -9.23 10.34
C TYR A 286 -0.47 -8.28 9.31
N ALA A 287 -0.83 -7.05 9.70
CA ALA A 287 -1.30 -6.01 8.79
C ALA A 287 -0.19 -5.63 7.79
N PHE A 288 1.06 -5.47 8.26
CA PHE A 288 2.20 -5.17 7.41
C PHE A 288 2.47 -6.29 6.38
N LEU A 289 2.45 -7.56 6.83
CA LEU A 289 2.58 -8.72 5.95
C LEU A 289 1.43 -8.81 4.94
N GLY A 290 0.20 -8.52 5.36
CA GLY A 290 -0.96 -8.49 4.49
C GLY A 290 -0.84 -7.42 3.41
N ALA A 291 -0.35 -6.24 3.76
CA ALA A 291 -0.09 -5.16 2.80
C ALA A 291 0.94 -5.57 1.75
N ALA A 292 2.01 -6.25 2.16
CA ALA A 292 3.02 -6.78 1.25
C ALA A 292 2.46 -7.87 0.33
N ALA A 293 1.71 -8.83 0.89
CA ALA A 293 1.13 -9.95 0.16
C ALA A 293 0.06 -9.56 -0.86
N ALA A 294 -0.72 -8.50 -0.60
CA ALA A 294 -1.75 -8.02 -1.54
C ALA A 294 -1.18 -7.07 -2.61
N LEU A 295 0.02 -6.54 -2.42
CA LEU A 295 0.69 -5.67 -3.37
C LEU A 295 1.54 -6.44 -4.38
N GLY A 296 2.27 -7.45 -3.92
CA GLY A 296 3.10 -8.33 -4.76
C GLY A 296 2.26 -9.26 -5.61
#